data_AF-A0A1Q2HU17-F1
#
_entry.id   AF-A0A1Q2HU17-F1
#
_cell.length_a   1.000
_cell.length_b   1.000
_cell.length_c   1.000
_cell.angle_alpha   90.00
_cell.angle_beta   90.00
_cell.angle_gamma   90.00
#
_symmetry.space_group_name_H-M   'P 1'
#
loop_
_entity.id
_entity.type
_entity.pdbx_description
1 polymer ?
#
loop_
_entity_poly.entity_id
_entity_poly.type
_entity_poly.pdbx_seq_one_letter_code
_entity_poly.pdbx_strand_id
1 'polypeptide(L)'
;MSTRVYAASRTLRDIATESAIIPFRAAGLLIRHLPQLVTLVCLGLAGRQAVIWLATWVSDYSSFAASLIMPLAPLSVMLSLVFCLWVLRPSLPFLSAIFPELSETSARTRLLSAGGMLISFLTVYATHGMLNEDLDAFRRAATFDEYQNHYFDADFYRAFVHSTGALIALIVGTIVLRKIIGYFTLTERGLGFTYLSAYLEVLWMTTVSVFLTNRLAAVQDWALTRQSLAPIYRKFLEIKTSIGDSFGPLGDAWAWLAAKLPALNQLVTVPIAWLTLGAVVFGTSLVAKEVKDKAAEATEAADEPSDSRVRTRLKSAAEHEAKYAVDEAVKPVAGPLKTTWKGLKTLSRAGLIPMTIFCLVFMLSTVVELGVVELGRAMLGPQDPQLGYPLGAYILIVARAAYLLVVVCLIASALDFFLRHSYSPAAPSEDSSMNSAGSGSTIVT
;
A
#
# COMPACT_ATOMS: atom_id res chain seq x y z
N MET A 1 -13.01 -29.17 -41.44
CA MET A 1 -12.68 -30.11 -40.35
C MET A 1 -11.33 -29.67 -39.79
N SER A 2 -11.27 -29.41 -38.48
CA SER A 2 -10.08 -29.07 -37.67
C SER A 2 -9.43 -27.68 -37.85
N THR A 3 -9.97 -26.64 -37.19
CA THR A 3 -9.22 -25.47 -36.64
C THR A 3 -10.14 -24.50 -35.88
N ARG A 4 -11.02 -25.04 -35.01
CA ARG A 4 -11.82 -24.22 -34.08
C ARG A 4 -12.00 -24.91 -32.72
N VAL A 5 -10.94 -25.48 -32.15
CA VAL A 5 -10.99 -26.03 -30.78
C VAL A 5 -9.59 -25.99 -30.17
N TYR A 6 -9.16 -24.85 -29.63
CA TYR A 6 -8.09 -24.80 -28.60
C TYR A 6 -8.21 -23.52 -27.74
N ALA A 7 -9.44 -23.11 -27.41
CA ALA A 7 -9.66 -22.37 -26.16
C ALA A 7 -9.82 -23.44 -25.07
N ALA A 8 -8.70 -23.96 -24.58
CA ALA A 8 -8.69 -24.97 -23.52
C ALA A 8 -9.49 -24.44 -22.33
N SER A 9 -10.62 -25.08 -22.04
CA SER A 9 -11.38 -24.87 -20.81
C SER A 9 -10.51 -25.32 -19.64
N ARG A 10 -9.65 -24.44 -19.12
CA ARG A 10 -8.93 -24.71 -17.86
C ARG A 10 -9.99 -25.04 -16.81
N THR A 11 -9.89 -26.21 -16.20
CA THR A 11 -10.84 -26.59 -15.17
C THR A 11 -10.60 -25.70 -13.94
N LEU A 12 -11.64 -25.45 -13.13
CA LEU A 12 -11.50 -24.70 -11.87
C LEU A 12 -10.41 -25.28 -10.97
N ARG A 13 -10.20 -26.60 -11.06
CA ARG A 13 -9.13 -27.32 -10.36
C ARG A 13 -7.75 -26.88 -10.83
N ASP A 14 -7.51 -26.79 -12.14
CA ASP A 14 -6.21 -26.40 -12.69
C ASP A 14 -5.83 -24.98 -12.27
N ILE A 15 -6.80 -24.05 -12.29
CA ILE A 15 -6.60 -22.67 -11.84
C ILE A 15 -6.33 -22.61 -10.33
N ALA A 16 -7.03 -23.41 -9.53
CA ALA A 16 -6.79 -23.50 -8.09
C ALA A 16 -5.40 -24.09 -7.77
N THR A 17 -4.99 -25.15 -8.48
CA THR A 17 -3.67 -25.77 -8.33
C THR A 17 -2.56 -24.81 -8.76
N GLU A 18 -2.75 -24.08 -9.85
CA GLU A 18 -1.81 -23.04 -10.29
C GLU A 18 -1.73 -21.88 -9.28
N SER A 19 -2.86 -21.47 -8.70
CA SER A 19 -2.92 -20.43 -7.67
C SER A 19 -2.29 -20.85 -6.34
N ALA A 20 -2.26 -22.15 -6.03
CA ALA A 20 -1.61 -22.67 -4.83
C ALA A 20 -0.09 -22.41 -4.83
N ILE A 21 0.51 -22.08 -5.98
CA ILE A 21 1.93 -21.72 -6.06
C ILE A 21 2.27 -20.46 -5.24
N ILE A 22 1.28 -19.58 -5.01
CA ILE A 22 1.46 -18.30 -4.30
C ILE A 22 1.99 -18.55 -2.87
N PRO A 23 1.29 -19.30 -1.98
CA PRO A 23 1.78 -19.58 -0.63
C PRO A 23 3.08 -20.40 -0.62
N PHE A 24 3.26 -21.38 -1.50
CA PHE A 24 4.47 -22.20 -1.52
C PHE A 24 5.72 -21.39 -1.90
N ARG A 25 5.61 -20.50 -2.90
CA ARG A 25 6.69 -19.57 -3.24
C ARG A 25 6.96 -18.59 -2.11
N ALA A 26 5.94 -18.07 -1.46
CA ALA A 26 6.12 -17.18 -0.31
C ALA A 26 6.89 -17.87 0.82
N ALA A 27 6.57 -19.13 1.13
CA ALA A 27 7.31 -19.92 2.11
C ALA A 27 8.77 -20.16 1.68
N GLY A 28 9.00 -20.49 0.41
CA GLY A 28 10.35 -20.63 -0.14
C GLY A 28 11.18 -19.35 -0.07
N LEU A 29 10.58 -18.20 -0.38
CA LEU A 29 11.21 -16.88 -0.24
C LEU A 29 11.57 -16.57 1.21
N LEU A 30 10.65 -16.85 2.15
CA LEU A 30 10.87 -16.63 3.57
C LEU A 30 12.06 -17.43 4.08
N ILE A 31 12.15 -18.72 3.74
CA ILE A 31 13.25 -19.59 4.17
C ILE A 31 14.57 -19.12 3.54
N ARG A 32 14.58 -18.80 2.24
CA ARG A 32 15.80 -18.43 1.51
C ARG A 32 16.36 -17.07 1.93
N HIS A 33 15.51 -16.10 2.23
CA HIS A 33 15.90 -14.72 2.56
C HIS A 33 15.72 -14.38 4.05
N LEU A 34 15.47 -15.38 4.90
CA LEU A 34 15.22 -15.19 6.33
C LEU A 34 16.17 -14.21 7.02
N PRO A 35 17.52 -14.37 6.96
CA PRO A 35 18.42 -13.49 7.71
C PRO A 35 18.33 -12.02 7.25
N GLN A 36 18.19 -11.80 5.94
CA GLN A 36 18.09 -10.46 5.35
C GLN A 36 16.76 -9.81 5.73
N LEU A 37 15.66 -10.56 5.63
CA LEU A 37 14.32 -10.07 5.98
C LEU A 37 14.20 -9.78 7.46
N VAL A 38 14.69 -10.67 8.33
CA VAL A 38 14.71 -10.45 9.79
C VAL A 38 15.48 -9.19 10.12
N THR A 39 16.67 -8.99 9.53
CA THR A 39 17.47 -7.78 9.78
C THR A 39 16.71 -6.52 9.38
N LEU A 40 16.13 -6.49 8.18
CA LEU A 40 15.40 -5.33 7.69
C LEU A 40 14.14 -5.04 8.50
N VAL A 41 13.34 -6.06 8.81
CA VAL A 41 12.11 -5.92 9.61
C VAL A 41 12.45 -5.46 11.03
N CYS A 42 13.44 -6.06 11.67
CA CYS A 42 13.90 -5.64 13.00
C CYS A 42 14.43 -4.20 12.98
N LEU A 43 15.18 -3.80 11.95
CA LEU A 43 15.66 -2.41 11.82
C LEU A 43 14.49 -1.43 11.65
N GLY A 44 13.49 -1.79 10.84
CA GLY A 44 12.27 -0.98 10.67
C GLY A 44 11.48 -0.81 11.96
N LEU A 45 11.28 -1.90 12.72
CA LEU A 45 10.59 -1.90 14.01
C LEU A 45 11.40 -1.20 15.10
N ALA A 46 12.73 -1.35 15.12
CA ALA A 46 13.60 -0.62 16.02
C ALA A 46 13.56 0.89 15.74
N GLY A 47 13.62 1.30 14.47
CA GLY A 47 13.46 2.70 14.09
C GLY A 47 12.09 3.26 14.48
N ARG A 48 11.01 2.48 14.28
CA ARG A 48 9.66 2.84 14.75
C ARG A 48 9.65 3.06 16.27
N GLN A 49 10.23 2.15 17.04
CA GLN A 49 10.27 2.25 18.50
C GLN A 49 11.13 3.42 18.97
N ALA A 50 12.27 3.67 18.32
CA ALA A 50 13.13 4.81 18.61
C ALA A 50 12.41 6.15 18.37
N VAL A 51 11.62 6.25 17.31
CA VAL A 51 10.79 7.44 17.05
C VAL A 51 9.71 7.61 18.12
N ILE A 52 9.01 6.54 18.51
CA ILE A 52 7.97 6.63 19.56
C ILE A 52 8.58 7.04 20.90
N TRP A 53 9.73 6.48 21.25
CA TRP A 53 10.49 6.86 22.44
C TRP A 53 10.92 8.34 22.38
N LEU A 54 11.48 8.78 21.25
CA LEU A 54 11.85 10.18 21.04
C LEU A 54 10.63 11.11 21.13
N ALA A 55 9.50 10.74 20.54
CA ALA A 55 8.27 11.52 20.61
C ALA A 55 7.75 11.61 22.06
N THR A 56 7.89 10.54 22.84
CA THR A 56 7.51 10.51 24.25
C THR A 56 8.37 11.49 25.05
N TRP A 57 9.70 11.43 24.88
CA TRP A 57 10.63 12.37 25.51
C TRP A 57 10.39 13.83 25.07
N VAL A 58 10.14 14.09 23.78
CA VAL A 58 9.83 15.45 23.30
C VAL A 58 8.48 15.96 23.82
N SER A 59 7.55 15.06 24.15
CA SER A 59 6.23 15.44 24.64
C SER A 59 6.27 16.16 26.00
N ASP A 60 7.35 15.97 26.77
CA ASP A 60 7.62 16.68 28.04
C ASP A 60 7.76 18.19 27.84
N TYR A 61 8.29 18.59 26.68
CA TYR A 61 8.49 20.00 26.35
C TYR A 61 7.36 20.55 25.49
N SER A 62 6.85 19.75 24.55
CA SER A 62 5.79 20.19 23.63
C SER A 62 5.06 19.01 22.98
N SER A 63 3.76 18.88 23.27
CA SER A 63 2.87 17.90 22.61
C SER A 63 2.76 18.17 21.10
N PHE A 64 2.91 19.43 20.67
CA PHE A 64 2.93 19.79 19.26
C PHE A 64 4.19 19.25 18.56
N ALA A 65 5.37 19.43 19.17
CA ALA A 65 6.61 18.89 18.61
C ALA A 65 6.60 17.35 18.55
N ALA A 66 6.06 16.68 19.58
CA ALA A 66 5.86 15.24 19.57
C ALA A 66 4.96 14.79 18.40
N SER A 67 3.88 15.53 18.12
CA SER A 67 2.99 15.24 16.99
C SER A 67 3.66 15.37 15.61
N LEU A 68 4.68 16.22 15.48
CA LEU A 68 5.49 16.33 14.27
C LEU A 68 6.50 15.19 14.13
N ILE A 69 6.94 14.58 15.22
CA ILE A 69 7.90 13.47 15.19
C ILE A 69 7.20 12.14 14.90
N MET A 70 6.00 11.95 15.46
CA MET A 70 5.23 10.70 15.36
C MET A 70 5.10 10.10 13.94
N PRO A 71 4.86 10.88 12.86
CA PRO A 71 4.80 10.35 11.50
C PRO A 71 6.06 9.62 11.01
N LEU A 72 7.22 9.85 11.65
CA LEU A 72 8.45 9.15 11.31
C LEU A 72 8.42 7.66 11.72
N ALA A 73 7.55 7.29 12.66
CA ALA A 73 7.43 5.92 13.16
C ALA A 73 6.91 4.94 12.09
N PRO A 74 5.74 5.18 11.45
CA PRO A 74 5.27 4.33 10.36
C PRO A 74 6.18 4.39 9.14
N LEU A 75 6.82 5.54 8.86
CA LEU A 75 7.78 5.68 7.76
C LEU A 75 8.98 4.72 7.90
N SER A 76 9.46 4.49 9.13
CA SER A 76 10.53 3.52 9.41
C SER A 76 10.13 2.11 8.97
N VAL A 77 8.92 1.67 9.32
CA VAL A 77 8.40 0.35 8.95
C VAL A 77 8.17 0.26 7.45
N MET A 78 7.55 1.27 6.85
CA MET A 78 7.27 1.29 5.42
C MET A 78 8.55 1.27 4.59
N LEU A 79 9.57 2.02 4.99
CA LEU A 79 10.87 2.02 4.33
C LEU A 79 11.52 0.63 4.42
N SER A 80 11.45 -0.01 5.59
CA SER A 80 11.89 -1.41 5.77
C SER A 80 11.16 -2.37 4.82
N LEU A 81 9.84 -2.28 4.69
CA LEU A 81 9.07 -3.12 3.77
C LEU A 81 9.44 -2.90 2.29
N VAL A 82 9.71 -1.66 1.89
CA VAL A 82 10.23 -1.34 0.55
C VAL A 82 11.58 -2.05 0.32
N PHE A 83 12.49 -1.98 1.29
CA PHE A 83 13.77 -2.69 1.21
C PHE A 83 13.61 -4.21 1.17
N CYS A 84 12.68 -4.78 1.95
CA CYS A 84 12.38 -6.21 1.89
C CYS A 84 11.91 -6.63 0.49
N LEU A 85 11.01 -5.88 -0.15
CA LEU A 85 10.58 -6.17 -1.52
C LEU A 85 11.74 -6.08 -2.52
N TRP A 86 12.66 -5.13 -2.34
CA TRP A 86 13.85 -5.04 -3.19
C TRP A 86 14.78 -6.24 -3.02
N VAL A 87 14.96 -6.75 -1.80
CA VAL A 87 15.75 -7.97 -1.54
C VAL A 87 15.09 -9.21 -2.15
N LEU A 88 13.76 -9.28 -2.13
CA LEU A 88 13.01 -10.42 -2.68
C LEU A 88 12.95 -10.42 -4.22
N ARG A 89 12.97 -9.24 -4.83
CA ARG A 89 12.78 -9.04 -6.28
C ARG A 89 13.67 -9.92 -7.18
N PRO A 90 14.99 -10.08 -6.95
CA PRO A 90 15.83 -10.94 -7.80
C PRO A 90 15.42 -12.41 -7.81
N SER A 91 14.77 -12.88 -6.74
CA SER A 91 14.31 -14.26 -6.60
C SER A 91 12.94 -14.53 -7.23
N LEU A 92 12.34 -13.53 -7.88
CA LEU A 92 11.00 -13.59 -8.48
C LEU A 92 11.12 -13.64 -10.01
N PRO A 93 10.71 -14.73 -10.69
CA PRO A 93 11.00 -14.95 -12.11
C PRO A 93 10.52 -13.86 -13.07
N PHE A 94 9.34 -13.28 -12.84
CA PHE A 94 8.82 -12.22 -13.71
C PHE A 94 9.43 -10.87 -13.35
N LEU A 95 9.56 -10.58 -12.05
CA LEU A 95 10.12 -9.31 -11.58
C LEU A 95 11.65 -9.20 -11.69
N SER A 96 12.38 -10.31 -11.87
CA SER A 96 13.82 -10.26 -12.17
C SER A 96 14.06 -10.06 -13.67
N ALA A 97 13.26 -10.72 -14.52
CA ALA A 97 13.39 -10.62 -15.98
C ALA A 97 13.11 -9.22 -16.53
N ILE A 98 12.17 -8.48 -15.93
CA ILE A 98 11.74 -7.20 -16.49
C ILE A 98 12.62 -6.04 -16.03
N PHE A 99 13.50 -6.24 -15.08
CA PHE A 99 13.74 -5.18 -14.11
C PHE A 99 15.23 -5.22 -13.76
N PRO A 100 16.04 -4.23 -14.16
CA PRO A 100 17.50 -4.26 -14.04
C PRO A 100 18.00 -4.45 -12.60
N GLU A 101 19.14 -5.10 -12.43
CA GLU A 101 19.67 -5.46 -11.10
C GLU A 101 19.92 -4.23 -10.21
N LEU A 102 19.87 -4.44 -8.89
CA LEU A 102 20.08 -3.39 -7.89
C LEU A 102 21.44 -2.68 -8.03
N SER A 103 22.45 -3.38 -8.53
CA SER A 103 23.82 -2.89 -8.79
C SER A 103 23.89 -1.84 -9.90
N GLU A 104 22.95 -1.87 -10.86
CA GLU A 104 22.96 -1.00 -12.04
C GLU A 104 22.30 0.35 -11.79
N THR A 105 21.55 0.49 -10.69
CA THR A 105 20.80 1.71 -10.38
C THR A 105 21.50 2.53 -9.30
N SER A 106 21.78 3.81 -9.59
CA SER A 106 22.35 4.75 -8.61
C SER A 106 21.54 4.80 -7.31
N ALA A 107 22.23 4.85 -6.17
CA ALA A 107 21.62 4.94 -4.85
C ALA A 107 20.62 6.10 -4.74
N ARG A 108 20.92 7.23 -5.40
CA ARG A 108 20.04 8.40 -5.45
C ARG A 108 18.70 8.10 -6.15
N THR A 109 18.74 7.43 -7.29
CA THR A 109 17.54 7.04 -8.04
C THR A 109 16.69 6.04 -7.26
N ARG A 110 17.34 5.11 -6.54
CA ARG A 110 16.66 4.16 -5.64
C ARG A 110 15.93 4.89 -4.52
N LEU A 111 16.58 5.83 -3.85
CA LEU A 111 15.97 6.61 -2.77
C LEU A 111 14.81 7.49 -3.26
N LEU A 112 14.95 8.13 -4.43
CA LEU A 112 13.84 8.87 -5.06
C LEU A 112 12.65 7.96 -5.36
N SER A 113 12.91 6.76 -5.89
CA SER A 113 11.86 5.77 -6.15
C SER A 113 11.17 5.32 -4.86
N ALA A 114 11.94 5.08 -3.78
CA ALA A 114 11.39 4.74 -2.47
C ALA A 114 10.44 5.84 -1.95
N GLY A 115 10.80 7.11 -2.09
CA GLY A 115 9.95 8.24 -1.70
C GLY A 115 8.56 8.22 -2.35
N GLY A 116 8.49 7.90 -3.65
CA GLY A 116 7.21 7.72 -4.35
C GLY A 116 6.43 6.48 -3.89
N MET A 117 7.12 5.38 -3.59
CA MET A 117 6.51 4.16 -3.06
C MET A 117 5.89 4.39 -1.66
N LEU A 118 6.54 5.20 -0.80
CA LEU A 118 6.06 5.46 0.55
C LEU A 118 4.62 6.00 0.56
N ILE A 119 4.24 6.89 -0.35
CA ILE A 119 2.88 7.43 -0.42
C ILE A 119 1.85 6.31 -0.63
N SER A 120 2.17 5.36 -1.51
CA SER A 120 1.28 4.24 -1.79
C SER A 120 1.23 3.27 -0.60
N PHE A 121 2.39 2.98 0.00
CA PHE A 121 2.49 2.12 1.19
C PHE A 121 1.71 2.68 2.38
N LEU A 122 1.70 4.01 2.54
CA LEU A 122 1.01 4.67 3.63
C LEU A 122 -0.49 4.38 3.58
N THR A 123 -1.09 4.43 2.39
CA THR A 123 -2.52 4.19 2.21
C THR A 123 -2.88 2.80 2.72
N VAL A 124 -2.06 1.80 2.42
CA VAL A 124 -2.26 0.43 2.90
C VAL A 124 -2.00 0.31 4.40
N TYR A 125 -0.94 0.97 4.88
CA TYR A 125 -0.59 0.99 6.30
C TYR A 125 -1.72 1.58 7.16
N ALA A 126 -2.32 2.68 6.69
CA ALA A 126 -3.49 3.31 7.30
C ALA A 126 -4.74 2.43 7.20
N THR A 127 -4.99 1.80 6.03
CA THR A 127 -6.13 0.89 5.81
C THR A 127 -6.05 -0.35 6.71
N HIS A 128 -4.84 -0.85 6.99
CA HIS A 128 -4.63 -1.96 7.92
C HIS A 128 -4.85 -1.58 9.38
N GLY A 129 -4.91 -0.28 9.71
CA GLY A 129 -5.05 0.22 11.09
C GLY A 129 -3.72 0.39 11.82
N MET A 130 -2.57 0.05 11.21
CA MET A 130 -1.27 0.15 11.86
C MET A 130 -0.90 1.59 12.24
N LEU A 131 -1.39 2.56 11.48
CA LEU A 131 -1.22 3.98 11.81
C LEU A 131 -1.86 4.34 13.16
N ASN A 132 -3.03 3.78 13.44
CA ASN A 132 -3.72 4.01 14.71
C ASN A 132 -3.01 3.27 15.84
N GLU A 133 -2.51 2.06 15.59
CA GLU A 133 -1.72 1.29 16.56
C GLU A 133 -0.42 2.02 16.97
N ASP A 134 0.18 2.78 16.05
CA ASP A 134 1.34 3.64 16.35
C ASP A 134 0.97 4.81 17.26
N LEU A 135 -0.17 5.47 16.99
CA LEU A 135 -0.70 6.54 17.83
C LEU A 135 -1.05 6.02 19.22
N ASP A 136 -1.65 4.83 19.32
CA ASP A 136 -2.00 4.22 20.59
C ASP A 136 -0.77 3.70 21.35
N ALA A 137 0.27 3.26 20.64
CA ALA A 137 1.56 2.95 21.27
C ALA A 137 2.20 4.19 21.89
N PHE A 138 2.19 5.33 21.19
CA PHE A 138 2.66 6.61 21.73
C PHE A 138 1.84 7.08 22.92
N ARG A 139 0.51 7.08 22.81
CA ARG A 139 -0.38 7.47 23.92
C ARG A 139 -0.14 6.61 25.15
N ARG A 140 -0.04 5.30 24.98
CA ARG A 140 0.27 4.38 26.08
C ARG A 140 1.64 4.65 26.68
N ALA A 141 2.66 4.89 25.86
CA ALA A 141 4.01 5.19 26.33
C ALA A 141 4.06 6.51 27.13
N ALA A 142 3.49 7.60 26.59
CA ALA A 142 3.44 8.90 27.26
C ALA A 142 2.59 8.87 28.53
N THR A 143 1.44 8.18 28.51
CA THR A 143 0.60 8.03 29.70
C THR A 143 1.29 7.21 30.78
N PHE A 144 1.94 6.11 30.39
CA PHE A 144 2.64 5.24 31.33
C PHE A 144 3.83 5.93 31.97
N ASP A 145 4.66 6.62 31.17
CA ASP A 145 5.78 7.39 31.69
C ASP A 145 5.32 8.49 32.67
N GLU A 146 4.12 9.07 32.46
CA GLU A 146 3.65 10.21 33.26
C GLU A 146 3.23 9.71 34.64
N TYR A 147 2.44 8.64 34.60
CA TYR A 147 1.98 7.96 35.78
C TYR A 147 3.13 7.44 36.64
N GLN A 148 4.20 6.89 36.02
CA GLN A 148 5.34 6.36 36.77
C GLN A 148 6.23 7.45 37.37
N ASN A 149 6.37 8.60 36.70
CA ASN A 149 7.25 9.67 37.17
C ASN A 149 6.55 10.63 38.14
N HIS A 150 5.25 10.87 37.96
CA HIS A 150 4.50 11.92 38.67
C HIS A 150 3.34 11.39 39.54
N TYR A 151 2.93 10.13 39.38
CA TYR A 151 1.87 9.46 40.16
C TYR A 151 0.57 10.28 40.27
N PHE A 152 0.37 10.98 41.39
CA PHE A 152 -0.83 11.76 41.69
C PHE A 152 -0.84 13.15 41.04
N ASP A 153 0.32 13.67 40.67
CA ASP A 153 0.47 14.96 39.98
C ASP A 153 0.58 14.80 38.45
N ALA A 154 0.20 13.62 37.95
CA ALA A 154 0.30 13.26 36.53
C ALA A 154 -0.53 14.19 35.62
N ASP A 155 0.14 14.81 34.65
CA ASP A 155 -0.48 15.58 33.57
C ASP A 155 -0.52 14.78 32.25
N PHE A 156 -1.70 14.25 31.93
CA PHE A 156 -1.92 13.50 30.69
C PHE A 156 -2.07 14.38 29.44
N TYR A 157 -1.95 15.70 29.57
CA TYR A 157 -2.00 16.64 28.44
C TYR A 157 -0.97 16.32 27.36
N ARG A 158 0.22 15.83 27.74
CA ARG A 158 1.31 15.53 26.80
C ARG A 158 1.02 14.39 25.81
N ALA A 159 0.08 13.49 26.14
CA ALA A 159 -0.31 12.38 25.27
C ALA A 159 -1.26 12.80 24.12
N PHE A 160 -1.73 14.05 24.09
CA PHE A 160 -2.68 14.55 23.09
C PHE A 160 -2.31 15.94 22.56
N VAL A 161 -2.62 16.20 21.29
CA VAL A 161 -2.70 17.59 20.79
C VAL A 161 -3.98 18.20 21.34
N HIS A 162 -3.87 18.87 22.47
CA HIS A 162 -5.02 19.40 23.21
C HIS A 162 -5.73 20.55 22.48
N SER A 163 -4.97 21.46 21.87
CA SER A 163 -5.54 22.62 21.19
C SER A 163 -6.18 22.20 19.87
N THR A 164 -7.52 22.28 19.81
CA THR A 164 -8.27 22.04 18.58
C THR A 164 -7.85 23.04 17.48
N GLY A 165 -7.52 24.27 17.86
CA GLY A 165 -6.96 25.27 16.95
C GLY A 165 -5.59 24.85 16.40
N ALA A 166 -4.69 24.34 17.24
CA ALA A 166 -3.39 23.84 16.80
C ALA A 166 -3.51 22.62 15.87
N LEU A 167 -4.45 21.71 16.17
CA LEU A 167 -4.71 20.54 15.34
C LEU A 167 -5.26 20.95 13.96
N ILE A 168 -6.23 21.87 13.92
CA ILE A 168 -6.76 22.43 12.67
C ILE A 168 -5.66 23.17 11.90
N ALA A 169 -4.87 24.00 12.58
CA ALA A 169 -3.76 24.73 11.97
C ALA A 169 -2.72 23.78 11.37
N LEU A 170 -2.43 22.66 12.04
CA LEU A 170 -1.53 21.63 11.54
C LEU A 170 -2.11 20.89 10.32
N ILE A 171 -3.39 20.51 10.34
CA ILE A 171 -4.06 19.91 9.18
C ILE A 171 -4.01 20.87 7.98
N VAL A 172 -4.46 22.11 8.17
CA VAL A 172 -4.49 23.14 7.12
C VAL A 172 -3.09 23.44 6.62
N GLY A 173 -2.13 23.65 7.53
CA GLY A 173 -0.72 23.91 7.18
C GLY A 173 -0.10 22.77 6.37
N THR A 174 -0.38 21.52 6.75
CA THR A 174 0.12 20.33 6.04
C THR A 174 -0.50 20.21 4.64
N ILE A 175 -1.81 20.46 4.49
CA ILE A 175 -2.50 20.44 3.20
C ILE A 175 -1.97 21.56 2.29
N VAL A 176 -1.80 22.77 2.83
CA VAL A 176 -1.26 23.92 2.08
C VAL A 176 0.17 23.63 1.62
N LEU A 177 1.02 23.12 2.51
CA LEU A 177 2.41 22.81 2.18
C LEU A 177 2.49 21.70 1.13
N ARG A 178 1.62 20.68 1.20
CA ARG A 178 1.50 19.68 0.13
C ARG A 178 1.10 20.30 -1.19
N LYS A 179 0.10 21.16 -1.20
CA LYS A 179 -0.38 21.83 -2.41
C LYS A 179 0.74 22.66 -3.05
N ILE A 180 1.56 23.33 -2.24
CA ILE A 180 2.74 24.07 -2.71
C ILE A 180 3.77 23.12 -3.35
N ILE A 181 4.14 22.03 -2.67
CA ILE A 181 5.12 21.07 -3.18
C ILE A 181 4.65 20.46 -4.51
N GLY A 182 3.37 20.07 -4.60
CA GLY A 182 2.78 19.51 -5.81
C GLY A 182 2.68 20.54 -6.94
N TYR A 183 2.22 21.76 -6.65
CA TYR A 183 2.05 22.81 -7.65
C TYR A 183 3.34 23.20 -8.37
N PHE A 184 4.46 23.23 -7.63
CA PHE A 184 5.76 23.62 -8.18
C PHE A 184 6.64 22.42 -8.58
N THR A 185 6.08 21.20 -8.55
CA THR A 185 6.78 19.93 -8.83
C THR A 185 8.11 19.78 -8.08
N LEU A 186 8.17 20.25 -6.82
CA LEU A 186 9.43 20.27 -6.03
C LEU A 186 9.99 18.88 -5.77
N THR A 187 9.14 17.85 -5.80
CA THR A 187 9.54 16.44 -5.67
C THR A 187 10.53 15.99 -6.73
N GLU A 188 10.54 16.63 -7.91
CA GLU A 188 11.49 16.35 -8.99
C GLU A 188 12.84 17.05 -8.77
N ARG A 189 12.87 18.11 -7.94
CA ARG A 189 14.04 18.97 -7.74
C ARG A 189 15.05 18.42 -6.74
N GLY A 190 14.67 17.43 -5.92
CA GLY A 190 15.60 16.81 -4.99
C GLY A 190 14.97 15.80 -4.02
N LEU A 191 15.83 14.90 -3.52
CA LEU A 191 15.48 13.86 -2.55
C LEU A 191 14.71 14.39 -1.34
N GLY A 192 15.14 15.54 -0.80
CA GLY A 192 14.54 16.13 0.39
C GLY A 192 13.05 16.41 0.23
N PHE A 193 12.62 16.93 -0.93
CA PHE A 193 11.21 17.24 -1.17
C PHE A 193 10.36 16.00 -1.41
N THR A 194 10.91 14.92 -1.97
CA THR A 194 10.20 13.65 -2.10
C THR A 194 9.88 13.05 -0.73
N TYR A 195 10.88 12.97 0.16
CA TYR A 195 10.67 12.47 1.51
C TYR A 195 9.84 13.40 2.38
N LEU A 196 9.99 14.72 2.21
CA LEU A 196 9.13 15.71 2.87
C LEU A 196 7.67 15.54 2.42
N SER A 197 7.42 15.31 1.14
CA SER A 197 6.07 15.04 0.65
C SER A 197 5.48 13.78 1.28
N ALA A 198 6.25 12.69 1.36
CA ALA A 198 5.82 11.46 2.03
C ALA A 198 5.56 11.70 3.52
N TYR A 199 6.42 12.44 4.21
CA TYR A 199 6.24 12.83 5.60
C TYR A 199 4.95 13.66 5.81
N LEU A 200 4.72 14.67 4.97
CA LEU A 200 3.50 15.47 5.03
C LEU A 200 2.25 14.65 4.71
N GLU A 201 2.38 13.60 3.91
CA GLU A 201 1.32 12.62 3.64
C GLU A 201 1.04 11.74 4.87
N VAL A 202 2.04 11.35 5.65
CA VAL A 202 1.77 10.65 6.92
C VAL A 202 1.18 11.61 7.95
N LEU A 203 1.74 12.81 8.08
CA LEU A 203 1.37 13.79 9.09
C LEU A 203 -0.09 14.22 9.00
N TRP A 204 -0.63 14.50 7.81
CA TRP A 204 -2.06 14.85 7.73
C TRP A 204 -2.96 13.62 7.99
N MET A 205 -2.59 12.41 7.56
CA MET A 205 -3.43 11.22 7.77
C MET A 205 -3.52 10.90 9.25
N THR A 206 -2.40 10.97 9.98
CA THR A 206 -2.39 10.79 11.44
C THR A 206 -3.22 11.85 12.12
N THR A 207 -3.05 13.12 11.76
CA THR A 207 -3.73 14.22 12.45
C THR A 207 -5.21 14.31 12.11
N VAL A 208 -5.61 14.01 10.87
CA VAL A 208 -7.02 13.83 10.50
C VAL A 208 -7.61 12.61 11.22
N SER A 209 -6.89 11.50 11.34
CA SER A 209 -7.38 10.33 12.09
C SER A 209 -7.63 10.68 13.56
N VAL A 210 -6.68 11.38 14.21
CA VAL A 210 -6.84 11.85 15.59
C VAL A 210 -8.02 12.84 15.70
N PHE A 211 -8.14 13.78 14.76
CA PHE A 211 -9.26 14.73 14.74
C PHE A 211 -10.61 14.03 14.64
N LEU A 212 -10.76 13.14 13.66
CA LEU A 212 -11.98 12.38 13.45
C LEU A 212 -12.29 11.52 14.66
N THR A 213 -11.32 10.80 15.21
CA THR A 213 -11.54 9.95 16.39
C THR A 213 -12.01 10.76 17.60
N ASN A 214 -11.42 11.93 17.84
CA ASN A 214 -11.71 12.74 19.03
C ASN A 214 -12.91 13.68 18.86
N ARG A 215 -13.36 13.91 17.62
CA ARG A 215 -14.41 14.88 17.28
C ARG A 215 -15.52 14.30 16.40
N LEU A 216 -15.59 12.98 16.24
CA LEU A 216 -16.57 12.34 15.37
C LEU A 216 -18.00 12.77 15.73
N ALA A 217 -18.33 12.78 17.02
CA ALA A 217 -19.64 13.24 17.51
C ALA A 217 -19.91 14.70 17.13
N ALA A 218 -18.97 15.61 17.44
CA ALA A 218 -19.11 17.03 17.08
C ALA A 218 -19.22 17.26 15.57
N VAL A 219 -18.50 16.48 14.76
CA VAL A 219 -18.57 16.52 13.29
C VAL A 219 -19.92 15.98 12.81
N GLN A 220 -20.41 14.90 13.40
CA GLN A 220 -21.74 14.35 13.10
C GLN A 220 -22.84 15.34 13.48
N ASP A 221 -22.78 15.95 14.66
CA ASP A 221 -23.75 16.95 15.11
C ASP A 221 -23.76 18.20 14.20
N TRP A 222 -22.57 18.68 13.83
CA TRP A 222 -22.43 19.76 12.85
C TRP A 222 -23.01 19.38 11.48
N ALA A 223 -22.74 18.16 11.01
CA ALA A 223 -23.25 17.67 9.73
C ALA A 223 -24.78 17.52 9.76
N LEU A 224 -25.35 17.05 10.87
CA LEU A 224 -26.79 16.91 11.10
C LEU A 224 -27.50 18.26 11.27
N THR A 225 -26.77 19.33 11.58
CA THR A 225 -27.29 20.71 11.54
C THR A 225 -27.48 21.20 10.09
N ARG A 226 -26.88 20.53 9.08
CA ARG A 226 -27.03 20.91 7.67
C ARG A 226 -28.33 20.37 7.09
N GLN A 227 -29.11 21.29 6.52
CA GLN A 227 -30.43 21.02 5.95
C GLN A 227 -30.43 19.96 4.84
N SER A 228 -29.31 19.76 4.13
CA SER A 228 -29.18 18.75 3.07
C SER A 228 -28.81 17.34 3.58
N LEU A 229 -28.08 17.22 4.69
CA LEU A 229 -27.58 15.94 5.20
C LEU A 229 -28.55 15.31 6.21
N ALA A 230 -29.20 16.12 7.04
CA ALA A 230 -30.18 15.68 8.03
C ALA A 230 -31.34 14.82 7.46
N PRO A 231 -31.97 15.17 6.31
CA PRO A 231 -33.04 14.34 5.74
C PRO A 231 -32.51 13.04 5.12
N ILE A 232 -31.31 13.04 4.53
CA ILE A 232 -30.68 11.84 3.95
C ILE A 232 -30.35 10.85 5.06
N TYR A 233 -29.75 11.33 6.16
CA TYR A 233 -29.41 10.49 7.30
C TYR A 233 -30.65 9.88 7.97
N ARG A 234 -31.71 10.69 8.15
CA ARG A 234 -32.99 10.19 8.68
C ARG A 234 -33.62 9.14 7.77
N LYS A 235 -33.62 9.36 6.45
CA LYS A 235 -34.12 8.38 5.47
C LYS A 235 -33.31 7.09 5.47
N PHE A 236 -32.00 7.17 5.67
CA PHE A 236 -31.15 5.99 5.85
C PHE A 236 -31.51 5.20 7.12
N LEU A 237 -31.74 5.89 8.24
CA LEU A 237 -32.19 5.25 9.48
C LEU A 237 -33.55 4.59 9.32
N GLU A 238 -34.52 5.27 8.70
CA GLU A 238 -35.85 4.73 8.40
C GLU A 238 -35.78 3.49 7.50
N ILE A 239 -34.92 3.49 6.48
CA ILE A 239 -34.69 2.31 5.64
C ILE A 239 -34.08 1.16 6.46
N LYS A 240 -33.09 1.47 7.32
CA LYS A 240 -32.42 0.47 8.17
C LYS A 240 -33.41 -0.19 9.14
N THR A 241 -34.29 0.59 9.76
CA THR A 241 -35.31 0.07 10.69
C THR A 241 -36.43 -0.67 9.94
N SER A 242 -36.89 -0.13 8.81
CA SER A 242 -37.93 -0.76 7.98
C SER A 242 -37.50 -2.11 7.40
N ILE A 243 -36.22 -2.27 7.03
CA ILE A 243 -35.66 -3.57 6.60
C ILE A 243 -35.63 -4.57 7.76
N GLY A 244 -35.35 -4.13 8.99
CA GLY A 244 -35.40 -4.99 10.17
C GLY A 244 -36.81 -5.48 10.48
N ASP A 245 -37.78 -4.56 10.44
CA ASP A 245 -39.17 -4.85 10.85
C ASP A 245 -39.98 -5.60 9.79
N SER A 246 -39.71 -5.39 8.50
CA SER A 246 -40.55 -5.93 7.41
C SER A 246 -40.19 -7.37 6.99
N PHE A 247 -39.00 -7.86 7.33
CA PHE A 247 -38.48 -9.14 6.82
C PHE A 247 -38.41 -10.28 7.85
N GLY A 248 -38.83 -10.07 9.10
CA GLY A 248 -38.85 -11.11 10.15
C GLY A 248 -37.52 -11.91 10.20
N PRO A 249 -37.53 -13.25 10.04
CA PRO A 249 -36.30 -14.06 10.11
C PRO A 249 -35.26 -13.74 9.01
N LEU A 250 -35.68 -13.19 7.87
CA LEU A 250 -34.76 -12.69 6.83
C LEU A 250 -34.10 -11.37 7.25
N GLY A 251 -34.82 -10.55 8.01
CA GLY A 251 -34.30 -9.34 8.65
C GLY A 251 -33.24 -9.66 9.69
N ASP A 252 -33.45 -10.70 10.49
CA ASP A 252 -32.45 -11.21 11.45
C ASP A 252 -31.21 -11.77 10.77
N ALA A 253 -31.38 -12.55 9.69
CA ALA A 253 -30.26 -13.05 8.89
C ALA A 253 -29.47 -11.91 8.23
N TRP A 254 -30.17 -10.88 7.72
CA TRP A 254 -29.54 -9.68 7.20
C TRP A 254 -28.84 -8.87 8.28
N ALA A 255 -29.44 -8.70 9.47
CA ALA A 255 -28.84 -8.02 10.60
C ALA A 255 -27.58 -8.74 11.08
N TRP A 256 -27.61 -10.08 11.14
CA TRP A 256 -26.45 -10.91 11.41
C TRP A 256 -25.36 -10.71 10.34
N LEU A 257 -25.72 -10.75 9.06
CA LEU A 257 -24.77 -10.57 7.95
C LEU A 257 -24.18 -9.14 7.96
N ALA A 258 -25.02 -8.14 8.16
CA ALA A 258 -24.64 -6.73 8.28
C ALA A 258 -23.73 -6.49 9.48
N ALA A 259 -23.92 -7.20 10.59
CA ALA A 259 -23.03 -7.15 11.74
C ALA A 259 -21.66 -7.80 11.46
N LYS A 260 -21.59 -8.80 10.56
CA LYS A 260 -20.33 -9.42 10.12
C LYS A 260 -19.67 -8.70 8.94
N LEU A 261 -20.42 -7.86 8.22
CA LEU A 261 -19.95 -7.15 7.03
C LEU A 261 -18.73 -6.27 7.28
N PRO A 262 -18.60 -5.51 8.39
CA PRO A 262 -17.39 -4.75 8.68
C PRO A 262 -16.14 -5.62 8.80
N ALA A 263 -16.25 -6.77 9.46
CA ALA A 263 -15.15 -7.72 9.59
C ALA A 263 -14.77 -8.34 8.24
N LEU A 264 -15.75 -8.77 7.44
CA LEU A 264 -15.52 -9.28 6.08
C LEU A 264 -14.95 -8.20 5.15
N ASN A 265 -15.39 -6.95 5.29
CA ASN A 265 -14.89 -5.85 4.51
C ASN A 265 -13.41 -5.58 4.83
N GLN A 266 -13.04 -5.54 6.12
CA GLN A 266 -11.64 -5.38 6.52
C GLN A 266 -10.77 -6.52 5.99
N LEU A 267 -11.29 -7.75 6.03
CA LEU A 267 -10.64 -8.97 5.60
C LEU A 267 -10.28 -9.01 4.11
N VAL A 268 -11.11 -8.39 3.28
CA VAL A 268 -10.92 -8.32 1.83
C VAL A 268 -10.18 -7.04 1.44
N THR A 269 -10.49 -5.92 2.08
CA THR A 269 -9.94 -4.60 1.74
C THR A 269 -8.44 -4.54 1.99
N VAL A 270 -7.95 -5.12 3.09
CA VAL A 270 -6.52 -5.08 3.44
C VAL A 270 -5.65 -5.83 2.42
N PRO A 271 -5.89 -7.12 2.09
CA PRO A 271 -5.10 -7.81 1.07
C PRO A 271 -5.17 -7.11 -0.29
N ILE A 272 -6.34 -6.60 -0.68
CA ILE A 272 -6.50 -5.86 -1.93
C ILE A 272 -5.67 -4.57 -1.92
N ALA A 273 -5.66 -3.84 -0.80
CA ALA A 273 -4.84 -2.64 -0.64
C ALA A 273 -3.36 -2.99 -0.84
N TRP A 274 -2.87 -4.08 -0.25
CA TRP A 274 -1.50 -4.56 -0.45
C TRP A 274 -1.18 -4.96 -1.90
N LEU A 275 -2.09 -5.64 -2.59
CA LEU A 275 -1.90 -6.00 -4.00
C LEU A 275 -1.92 -4.81 -4.94
N THR A 276 -2.88 -3.91 -4.75
CA THR A 276 -3.01 -2.70 -5.56
C THR A 276 -1.80 -1.80 -5.39
N LEU A 277 -1.27 -1.69 -4.16
CA LEU A 277 0.00 -1.05 -3.87
C LEU A 277 1.14 -1.65 -4.68
N GLY A 278 1.36 -2.95 -4.57
CA GLY A 278 2.45 -3.59 -5.30
C GLY A 278 2.30 -3.46 -6.81
N ALA A 279 1.08 -3.57 -7.32
CA ALA A 279 0.80 -3.38 -8.74
C ALA A 279 0.99 -1.93 -9.20
N VAL A 280 0.74 -0.93 -8.37
CA VAL A 280 1.06 0.47 -8.69
C VAL A 280 2.58 0.67 -8.69
N VAL A 281 3.26 0.21 -7.64
CA VAL A 281 4.72 0.36 -7.46
C VAL A 281 5.51 -0.29 -8.60
N PHE A 282 5.18 -1.54 -8.93
CA PHE A 282 5.82 -2.26 -10.03
C PHE A 282 5.19 -1.87 -11.38
N GLY A 283 3.89 -1.60 -11.46
CA GLY A 283 3.23 -1.23 -12.71
C GLY A 283 3.70 0.11 -13.28
N THR A 284 3.91 1.14 -12.47
CA THR A 284 4.45 2.41 -12.96
C THR A 284 5.87 2.28 -13.48
N SER A 285 6.67 1.39 -12.86
CA SER A 285 8.04 1.14 -13.32
C SER A 285 8.09 0.24 -14.56
N LEU A 286 7.09 -0.64 -14.76
CA LEU A 286 6.88 -1.36 -16.02
C LEU A 286 6.55 -0.40 -17.18
N VAL A 287 5.57 0.50 -16.99
CA VAL A 287 5.20 1.49 -18.02
C VAL A 287 6.38 2.41 -18.35
N ALA A 288 7.11 2.88 -17.34
CA ALA A 288 8.30 3.71 -17.55
C ALA A 288 9.39 2.97 -18.34
N LYS A 289 9.56 1.67 -18.11
CA LYS A 289 10.50 0.84 -18.87
C LYS A 289 10.05 0.65 -20.32
N GLU A 290 8.79 0.29 -20.57
CA GLU A 290 8.27 0.15 -21.94
C GLU A 290 8.43 1.43 -22.76
N VAL A 291 8.20 2.60 -22.14
CA VAL A 291 8.43 3.90 -22.79
C VAL A 291 9.91 4.12 -23.09
N LYS A 292 10.80 3.77 -22.16
CA LYS A 292 12.25 3.87 -22.35
C LYS A 292 12.75 2.93 -23.44
N ASP A 293 12.27 1.69 -23.47
CA ASP A 293 12.63 0.67 -24.45
C ASP A 293 12.12 1.11 -25.84
N LYS A 294 10.87 1.58 -25.96
CA LYS A 294 10.34 2.16 -27.21
C LYS A 294 11.10 3.41 -27.66
N ALA A 295 11.54 4.26 -26.73
CA ALA A 295 12.36 5.43 -27.05
C ALA A 295 13.76 5.03 -27.51
N ALA A 296 14.35 3.96 -26.94
CA ALA A 296 15.63 3.41 -27.36
C ALA A 296 15.52 2.74 -28.74
N GLU A 297 14.49 1.92 -28.96
CA GLU A 297 14.17 1.32 -30.28
C GLU A 297 13.93 2.39 -31.35
N ALA A 298 13.21 3.47 -31.02
CA ALA A 298 13.03 4.60 -31.93
C ALA A 298 14.33 5.40 -32.18
N THR A 299 15.30 5.33 -31.26
CA THR A 299 16.62 5.95 -31.41
C THR A 299 17.54 5.07 -32.27
N GLU A 300 17.49 3.75 -32.11
CA GLU A 300 18.24 2.76 -32.91
C GLU A 300 17.68 2.64 -34.34
N ALA A 301 16.36 2.65 -34.51
CA ALA A 301 15.72 2.71 -35.82
C ALA A 301 15.97 4.05 -36.55
N ALA A 302 16.37 5.10 -35.82
CA ALA A 302 16.76 6.40 -36.35
C ALA A 302 18.27 6.55 -36.60
N ASP A 303 19.04 5.45 -36.49
CA ASP A 303 20.44 5.38 -36.92
C ASP A 303 20.61 4.97 -38.39
N GLU A 304 19.50 4.76 -39.13
CA GLU A 304 19.49 4.96 -40.58
C GLU A 304 19.61 6.46 -40.93
N PRO A 305 20.27 6.82 -42.05
CA PRO A 305 20.73 8.18 -42.31
C PRO A 305 19.55 9.11 -42.66
N SER A 306 18.87 9.63 -41.65
CA SER A 306 17.78 10.60 -41.83
C SER A 306 17.84 11.76 -40.84
N ASP A 307 17.67 12.94 -41.42
CA ASP A 307 17.80 14.31 -40.95
C ASP A 307 17.72 14.61 -39.43
N SER A 308 18.70 15.37 -38.95
CA SER A 308 18.88 15.81 -37.55
C SER A 308 17.70 16.60 -36.96
N ARG A 309 16.84 17.19 -37.79
CA ARG A 309 15.65 17.95 -37.38
C ARG A 309 14.47 17.06 -37.03
N VAL A 310 14.38 15.88 -37.63
CA VAL A 310 13.36 14.87 -37.31
C VAL A 310 13.69 14.23 -35.96
N ARG A 311 14.98 14.00 -35.68
CA ARG A 311 15.50 13.55 -34.38
C ARG A 311 15.06 14.44 -33.22
N THR A 312 15.12 15.76 -33.36
CA THR A 312 14.73 16.70 -32.28
C THR A 312 13.22 16.72 -32.03
N ARG A 313 12.42 16.62 -33.09
CA ARG A 313 10.95 16.65 -33.01
C ARG A 313 10.40 15.36 -32.39
N LEU A 314 10.91 14.19 -32.77
CA LEU A 314 10.51 12.91 -32.18
C LEU A 314 10.90 12.80 -30.70
N LYS A 315 12.12 13.24 -30.33
CA LYS A 315 12.52 13.31 -28.92
C LYS A 315 11.60 14.21 -28.10
N SER A 316 11.29 15.39 -28.64
CA SER A 316 10.40 16.33 -27.95
C SER A 316 8.97 15.81 -27.82
N ALA A 317 8.46 15.06 -28.80
CA ALA A 317 7.12 14.47 -28.76
C ALA A 317 7.03 13.29 -27.78
N ALA A 318 8.05 12.42 -27.76
CA ALA A 318 8.15 11.33 -26.79
C ALA A 318 8.34 11.86 -25.36
N GLU A 319 9.12 12.92 -25.16
CA GLU A 319 9.24 13.61 -23.87
C GLU A 319 7.94 14.29 -23.45
N HIS A 320 7.15 14.82 -24.41
CA HIS A 320 5.86 15.43 -24.12
C HIS A 320 4.80 14.40 -23.74
N GLU A 321 4.75 13.25 -24.41
CA GLU A 321 3.87 12.13 -24.05
C GLU A 321 4.29 11.48 -22.73
N ALA A 322 5.60 11.33 -22.47
CA ALA A 322 6.11 10.84 -21.20
C ALA A 322 5.75 11.80 -20.05
N LYS A 323 5.91 13.11 -20.26
CA LYS A 323 5.43 14.12 -19.30
C LYS A 323 3.93 14.06 -19.13
N TYR A 324 3.14 13.92 -20.19
CA TYR A 324 1.68 13.84 -20.07
C TYR A 324 1.22 12.59 -19.32
N ALA A 325 1.80 11.42 -19.59
CA ALA A 325 1.46 10.18 -18.90
C ALA A 325 1.87 10.18 -17.43
N VAL A 326 2.99 10.83 -17.10
CA VAL A 326 3.45 11.04 -15.72
C VAL A 326 2.60 12.09 -15.01
N ASP A 327 2.26 13.19 -15.68
CA ASP A 327 1.48 14.31 -15.11
C ASP A 327 0.00 13.93 -14.90
N GLU A 328 -0.56 13.07 -15.76
CA GLU A 328 -1.87 12.43 -15.58
C GLU A 328 -1.88 11.50 -14.34
N ALA A 329 -0.76 10.83 -14.06
CA ALA A 329 -0.59 9.98 -12.88
C ALA A 329 -0.33 10.77 -11.59
N VAL A 330 0.13 12.02 -11.70
CA VAL A 330 0.53 12.88 -10.58
C VAL A 330 -0.59 13.81 -10.10
N LYS A 331 -1.71 13.98 -10.84
CA LYS A 331 -2.81 14.86 -10.41
C LYS A 331 -3.40 14.44 -9.05
N PRO A 332 -3.18 15.23 -7.98
CA PRO A 332 -3.63 14.89 -6.65
C PRO A 332 -5.09 15.34 -6.46
N VAL A 333 -5.74 14.75 -5.47
CA VAL A 333 -7.08 15.04 -4.93
C VAL A 333 -8.21 14.05 -5.33
N ALA A 334 -8.02 13.18 -6.32
CA ALA A 334 -8.86 11.97 -6.48
C ALA A 334 -8.11 10.73 -7.00
N GLY A 335 -6.79 10.83 -7.11
CA GLY A 335 -5.89 9.86 -7.73
C GLY A 335 -5.85 8.48 -7.06
N PRO A 336 -5.68 8.35 -5.73
CA PRO A 336 -5.43 7.04 -5.10
C PRO A 336 -6.54 6.03 -5.36
N LEU A 337 -7.81 6.41 -5.20
CA LEU A 337 -8.92 5.47 -5.39
C LEU A 337 -9.10 5.05 -6.85
N LYS A 338 -8.89 5.95 -7.82
CA LYS A 338 -8.97 5.62 -9.25
C LYS A 338 -7.78 4.78 -9.72
N THR A 339 -6.58 5.03 -9.20
CA THR A 339 -5.39 4.23 -9.50
C THR A 339 -5.46 2.86 -8.84
N THR A 340 -5.93 2.78 -7.58
CA THR A 340 -6.27 1.52 -6.89
C THR A 340 -7.34 0.74 -7.66
N TRP A 341 -8.37 1.40 -8.18
CA TRP A 341 -9.42 0.77 -8.98
C TRP A 341 -8.91 0.27 -10.33
N LYS A 342 -8.06 1.03 -11.02
CA LYS A 342 -7.44 0.62 -12.28
C LYS A 342 -6.49 -0.56 -12.06
N GLY A 343 -5.68 -0.52 -10.99
CA GLY A 343 -4.83 -1.62 -10.55
C GLY A 343 -5.65 -2.87 -10.22
N LEU A 344 -6.74 -2.73 -9.45
CA LEU A 344 -7.66 -3.82 -9.13
C LEU A 344 -8.32 -4.40 -10.39
N LYS A 345 -8.72 -3.56 -11.34
CA LYS A 345 -9.27 -4.00 -12.63
C LYS A 345 -8.22 -4.77 -13.43
N THR A 346 -6.97 -4.34 -13.43
CA THR A 346 -5.86 -5.07 -14.08
C THR A 346 -5.61 -6.41 -13.38
N LEU A 347 -5.56 -6.45 -12.05
CA LEU A 347 -5.44 -7.67 -11.25
C LEU A 347 -6.62 -8.64 -11.44
N SER A 348 -7.85 -8.11 -11.57
CA SER A 348 -9.05 -8.93 -11.77
C SER A 348 -9.02 -9.74 -13.08
N ARG A 349 -8.22 -9.31 -14.06
CA ARG A 349 -8.01 -10.04 -15.32
C ARG A 349 -7.22 -11.34 -15.13
N ALA A 350 -6.46 -11.47 -14.04
CA ALA A 350 -5.74 -12.70 -13.71
C ALA A 350 -6.65 -13.78 -13.09
N GLY A 351 -7.91 -13.44 -12.77
CA GLY A 351 -8.93 -14.38 -12.31
C GLY A 351 -9.34 -14.20 -10.84
N LEU A 352 -10.62 -14.46 -10.56
CA LEU A 352 -11.21 -14.35 -9.22
C LEU A 352 -10.65 -15.40 -8.23
N ILE A 353 -10.33 -16.59 -8.72
CA ILE A 353 -9.88 -17.73 -7.90
C ILE A 353 -8.51 -17.44 -7.24
N PRO A 354 -7.44 -17.04 -7.97
CA PRO A 354 -6.18 -16.67 -7.32
C PRO A 354 -6.33 -15.51 -6.34
N MET A 355 -7.21 -14.55 -6.62
CA MET A 355 -7.51 -13.45 -5.72
C MET A 355 -8.17 -13.93 -4.41
N THR A 356 -9.14 -14.84 -4.49
CA THR A 356 -9.75 -15.45 -3.30
C THR A 356 -8.74 -16.27 -2.49
N ILE A 357 -7.91 -17.09 -3.14
CA ILE A 357 -6.85 -17.88 -2.48
C ILE A 357 -5.86 -16.95 -1.78
N PHE A 358 -5.41 -15.89 -2.46
CA PHE A 358 -4.56 -14.89 -1.86
C PHE A 358 -5.21 -14.24 -0.64
N CYS A 359 -6.47 -13.79 -0.73
CA CYS A 359 -7.16 -13.18 0.41
C CYS A 359 -7.32 -14.16 1.59
N LEU A 360 -7.61 -15.44 1.32
CA LEU A 360 -7.70 -16.48 2.34
C LEU A 360 -6.34 -16.72 3.02
N VAL A 361 -5.27 -16.85 2.24
CA VAL A 361 -3.92 -17.05 2.79
C VAL A 361 -3.44 -15.81 3.54
N PHE A 362 -3.73 -14.62 3.01
CA PHE A 362 -3.41 -13.35 3.68
C PHE A 362 -4.15 -13.23 5.01
N MET A 363 -5.43 -13.61 5.06
CA MET A 363 -6.17 -13.71 6.31
C MET A 363 -5.50 -14.69 7.28
N LEU A 364 -5.13 -15.88 6.82
CA LEU A 364 -4.44 -16.84 7.68
C LEU A 364 -3.09 -16.31 8.20
N SER A 365 -2.48 -15.34 7.53
CA SER A 365 -1.25 -14.70 8.03
C SER A 365 -1.47 -13.89 9.31
N THR A 366 -2.67 -13.38 9.60
CA THR A 366 -2.94 -12.68 10.86
C THR A 366 -2.94 -13.64 12.06
N VAL A 367 -3.17 -14.93 11.82
CA VAL A 367 -3.06 -15.98 12.84
C VAL A 367 -1.62 -16.13 13.32
N VAL A 368 -0.62 -15.76 12.49
CA VAL A 368 0.80 -15.79 12.89
C VAL A 368 1.06 -14.81 14.02
N GLU A 369 0.52 -13.59 13.93
CA GLU A 369 0.66 -12.58 14.99
C GLU A 369 0.02 -13.08 16.28
N LEU A 370 -1.23 -13.54 16.22
CA LEU A 370 -1.94 -14.09 17.38
C LEU A 370 -1.21 -15.31 17.97
N GLY A 371 -0.73 -16.21 17.12
CA GLY A 371 -0.01 -17.41 17.54
C GLY A 371 1.29 -17.09 18.27
N VAL A 372 2.04 -16.08 17.81
CA VAL A 372 3.25 -15.61 18.51
C VAL A 372 2.91 -14.94 19.84
N VAL A 373 1.82 -14.18 19.91
CA VAL A 373 1.36 -13.59 21.18
C VAL A 373 0.97 -14.68 22.18
N GLU A 374 0.14 -15.65 21.78
CA GLU A 374 -0.28 -16.74 22.67
C GLU A 374 0.90 -17.63 23.07
N LEU A 375 1.83 -17.91 22.15
CA LEU A 375 3.05 -18.65 22.46
C LEU A 375 3.92 -17.88 23.45
N GLY A 376 4.12 -16.58 23.25
CA GLY A 376 4.88 -15.73 24.16
C GLY A 376 4.25 -15.68 25.56
N ARG A 377 2.92 -15.56 25.63
CA ARG A 377 2.16 -15.61 26.88
C ARG A 377 2.26 -16.97 27.56
N ALA A 378 2.18 -18.06 26.80
CA ALA A 378 2.30 -19.42 27.34
C ALA A 378 3.71 -19.69 27.87
N MET A 379 4.75 -19.20 27.20
CA MET A 379 6.15 -19.33 27.63
C MET A 379 6.46 -18.54 28.90
N LEU A 380 5.90 -17.35 29.03
CA LEU A 380 6.14 -16.47 30.19
C LEU A 380 5.21 -16.79 31.37
N GLY A 381 4.01 -17.31 31.13
CA GLY A 381 3.02 -17.56 32.17
C GLY A 381 2.42 -16.27 32.77
N PRO A 382 1.67 -16.37 33.89
CA PRO A 382 1.12 -15.21 34.59
C PRO A 382 2.25 -14.34 35.15
N GLN A 383 2.24 -13.05 34.82
CA GLN A 383 3.25 -12.09 35.27
C GLN A 383 2.61 -11.02 36.16
N ASP A 384 3.39 -10.52 37.12
CA ASP A 384 3.04 -9.32 37.89
C ASP A 384 2.78 -8.14 36.92
N PRO A 385 1.78 -7.28 37.16
CA PRO A 385 1.52 -6.11 36.33
C PRO A 385 2.75 -5.26 35.98
N GLN A 386 3.72 -5.13 36.90
CA GLN A 386 4.93 -4.32 36.69
C GLN A 386 5.89 -4.95 35.66
N LEU A 387 6.04 -6.27 35.68
CA LEU A 387 6.89 -7.01 34.73
C LEU A 387 6.14 -7.38 33.44
N GLY A 388 4.82 -7.57 33.53
CA GLY A 388 3.97 -7.95 32.42
C GLY A 388 3.83 -6.86 31.36
N TYR A 389 3.87 -5.59 31.74
CA TYR A 389 3.79 -4.47 30.80
C TYR A 389 4.98 -4.43 29.80
N PRO A 390 6.25 -4.36 30.25
CA PRO A 390 7.39 -4.34 29.32
C PRO A 390 7.51 -5.65 28.53
N LEU A 391 7.28 -6.81 29.18
CA LEU A 391 7.31 -8.11 28.49
C LEU A 391 6.25 -8.20 27.39
N GLY A 392 5.03 -7.74 27.66
CA GLY A 392 3.95 -7.69 26.67
C GLY A 392 4.31 -6.84 25.45
N ALA A 393 5.01 -5.72 25.65
CA ALA A 393 5.48 -4.89 24.54
C ALA A 393 6.50 -5.62 23.66
N TYR A 394 7.45 -6.36 24.25
CA TYR A 394 8.41 -7.16 23.48
C TYR A 394 7.74 -8.31 22.71
N ILE A 395 6.79 -9.01 23.32
CA ILE A 395 6.01 -10.06 22.64
C ILE A 395 5.29 -9.48 21.41
N LEU A 396 4.66 -8.31 21.55
CA LEU A 396 3.98 -7.63 20.45
C LEU A 396 4.95 -7.24 19.32
N ILE A 397 6.16 -6.78 19.65
CA ILE A 397 7.19 -6.47 18.64
C ILE A 397 7.58 -7.73 17.87
N VAL A 398 7.79 -8.86 18.55
CA VAL A 398 8.14 -10.14 17.91
C VAL A 398 6.98 -10.67 17.07
N ALA A 399 5.75 -10.59 17.58
CA ALA A 399 4.54 -10.98 16.85
C ALA A 399 4.37 -10.16 15.57
N ARG A 400 4.57 -8.84 15.66
CA ARG A 400 4.56 -7.95 14.50
C ARG A 400 5.67 -8.30 13.50
N ALA A 401 6.88 -8.58 13.98
CA ALA A 401 7.98 -8.97 13.11
C ALA A 401 7.63 -10.24 12.32
N ALA A 402 7.10 -11.25 12.99
CA ALA A 402 6.65 -12.50 12.35
C ALA A 402 5.55 -12.24 11.30
N TYR A 403 4.55 -11.41 11.63
CA TYR A 403 3.51 -10.99 10.69
C TYR A 403 4.09 -10.32 9.44
N LEU A 404 4.95 -9.31 9.61
CA LEU A 404 5.54 -8.58 8.49
C LEU A 404 6.42 -9.46 7.59
N LEU A 405 7.16 -10.41 8.17
CA LEU A 405 7.95 -11.40 7.43
C LEU A 405 7.07 -12.28 6.51
N VAL A 406 5.93 -12.73 7.01
CA VAL A 406 5.00 -13.55 6.23
C VAL A 406 4.31 -12.71 5.15
N VAL A 407 3.81 -11.54 5.54
CA VAL A 407 3.07 -10.64 4.65
C VAL A 407 3.92 -10.16 3.48
N VAL A 408 5.17 -9.75 3.71
CA VAL A 408 6.03 -9.25 2.63
C VAL A 408 6.33 -10.33 1.59
N CYS A 409 6.55 -11.57 2.02
CA CYS A 409 6.76 -12.72 1.13
C CYS A 409 5.49 -13.09 0.36
N LEU A 410 4.32 -13.07 1.01
CA LEU A 410 3.03 -13.31 0.36
C LEU A 410 2.74 -12.27 -0.71
N ILE A 411 2.96 -10.99 -0.40
CA ILE A 411 2.76 -9.89 -1.36
C ILE A 411 3.71 -10.06 -2.54
N ALA A 412 5.00 -10.28 -2.29
CA ALA A 412 5.99 -10.42 -3.35
C ALA A 412 5.65 -11.59 -4.31
N SER A 413 5.28 -12.74 -3.75
CA SER A 413 4.85 -13.92 -4.51
C SER A 413 3.57 -13.66 -5.32
N ALA A 414 2.57 -13.02 -4.70
CA ALA A 414 1.31 -12.71 -5.36
C ALA A 414 1.49 -11.70 -6.50
N LEU A 415 2.33 -10.68 -6.31
CA LEU A 415 2.63 -9.69 -7.35
C LEU A 415 3.30 -10.32 -8.56
N ASP A 416 4.30 -11.18 -8.36
CA ASP A 416 4.94 -11.94 -9.43
C ASP A 416 3.90 -12.76 -10.20
N PHE A 417 2.99 -13.44 -9.49
CA PHE A 417 1.91 -14.21 -10.09
C PHE A 417 0.95 -13.34 -10.91
N PHE A 418 0.40 -12.27 -10.32
CA PHE A 418 -0.63 -11.44 -10.95
C PHE A 418 -0.10 -10.62 -12.13
N LEU A 419 1.10 -10.07 -11.99
CA LEU A 419 1.71 -9.29 -13.08
C LEU A 419 2.09 -10.20 -14.25
N ARG A 420 2.63 -11.40 -14.00
CA ARG A 420 2.91 -12.37 -15.06
C ARG A 420 1.67 -12.71 -15.88
N HIS A 421 0.53 -12.92 -15.23
CA HIS A 421 -0.73 -13.22 -15.93
C HIS A 421 -1.36 -12.01 -16.62
N SER A 422 -1.08 -10.79 -16.13
CA SER A 422 -1.62 -9.55 -16.71
C SER A 422 -0.83 -9.06 -17.92
N TYR A 423 0.48 -9.37 -17.98
CA TYR A 423 1.41 -8.88 -19.00
C TYR A 423 2.00 -9.97 -19.91
N SER A 424 1.63 -11.25 -19.71
CA SER A 424 2.02 -12.28 -20.69
C SER A 424 1.43 -11.91 -22.05
N PRO A 425 2.26 -11.68 -23.09
CA PRO A 425 1.73 -11.33 -24.40
C PRO A 425 0.85 -12.48 -24.86
N ALA A 426 -0.38 -12.16 -25.29
CA ALA A 426 -1.11 -13.07 -26.15
C ALA A 426 -0.18 -13.39 -27.31
N ALA A 427 0.03 -14.69 -27.59
CA ALA A 427 0.87 -15.13 -28.69
C ALA A 427 0.54 -14.31 -29.93
N PRO A 428 1.54 -13.84 -30.70
CA PRO A 428 1.27 -13.09 -31.93
C PRO A 428 0.31 -13.92 -32.76
N SER A 429 -0.86 -13.36 -33.05
CA SER A 429 -1.78 -13.95 -34.01
C SER A 429 -1.00 -14.13 -35.31
N GLU A 430 -0.89 -15.37 -35.78
CA GLU A 430 -0.25 -15.76 -37.04
C GLU A 430 -0.85 -15.06 -38.27
N ASP A 431 -1.88 -14.22 -38.11
CA ASP A 431 -2.50 -13.41 -39.16
C ASP A 431 -1.60 -12.31 -39.77
N SER A 432 -0.43 -12.01 -39.20
CA SER A 432 0.49 -11.02 -39.80
C SER A 432 1.54 -11.60 -40.77
N SER A 433 1.66 -12.93 -40.88
CA SER A 433 2.60 -13.58 -41.82
C SER A 433 1.96 -14.07 -43.13
N MET A 434 0.63 -13.98 -43.29
CA MET A 434 -0.05 -14.44 -44.52
C MET A 434 -0.31 -13.35 -45.57
N ASN A 435 -0.06 -12.05 -45.29
CA ASN A 435 -0.29 -10.98 -46.27
C ASN A 435 0.95 -10.58 -47.10
N SER A 436 2.08 -11.29 -47.01
CA SER A 436 3.26 -11.04 -47.86
C SER A 436 3.52 -12.10 -48.95
N ALA A 437 2.65 -13.11 -49.07
CA ALA A 437 2.79 -14.17 -50.07
C ALA A 437 1.54 -14.26 -50.96
N GLY A 438 1.42 -13.35 -51.95
CA GLY A 438 0.34 -13.47 -52.94
C GLY A 438 0.08 -12.23 -53.79
N SER A 439 1.04 -11.80 -54.61
CA SER A 439 0.71 -11.06 -55.84
C SER A 439 1.82 -11.23 -56.88
N GLY A 440 1.90 -12.43 -57.44
CA GLY A 440 2.47 -12.62 -58.77
C GLY A 440 1.34 -12.54 -59.79
N SER A 441 1.35 -11.50 -60.63
CA SER A 441 0.57 -11.48 -61.86
C SER A 441 1.51 -11.20 -63.02
N THR A 442 1.87 -12.27 -63.73
CA THR A 442 2.39 -12.21 -65.10
C THR A 442 1.19 -12.25 -66.04
N ILE A 443 1.15 -11.39 -67.06
CA ILE A 443 0.90 -11.71 -68.49
C ILE A 443 0.91 -10.42 -69.32
N VAL A 444 1.95 -10.32 -70.17
CA VAL A 444 1.99 -9.99 -71.61
C VAL A 444 0.75 -9.31 -72.23
N THR A 445 0.90 -8.07 -72.71
CA THR A 445 1.00 -7.71 -74.14
C THR A 445 1.52 -6.28 -74.29
#